data_AF-A0A8T3R2V1-F1
#
_entry.id   AF-A0A8T3R2V1-F1
#
_cell.length_a   1.000
_cell.length_b   1.000
_cell.length_c   1.000
_cell.angle_alpha   90.00
_cell.angle_beta   90.00
_cell.angle_gamma   90.00
#
_symmetry.space_group_name_H-M   'P 1'
#
loop_
_entity.id
_entity.type
_entity.pdbx_description
1 polymer ?
#
loop_
_entity_poly.entity_id
_entity_poly.type
_entity_poly.pdbx_seq_one_letter_code
_entity_poly.pdbx_strand_id
1 'polypeptide(L)'
;MTSDDKIRRAGLPADPVAYDSPRSQIARSKGLPTGYIPGGADPDPDRGLREERRYGKLLLAMVIALVLGGFVMGFVVLFVTGLTA
;
A
#
# COMPACT_ATOMS: atom_id res chain seq x y z
N MET A 1 31.74 -21.47 -14.56
CA MET A 1 31.48 -20.18 -13.91
C MET A 1 30.27 -20.37 -13.01
N THR A 2 30.50 -20.74 -11.75
CA THR A 2 29.50 -21.19 -10.78
C THR A 2 28.75 -20.00 -10.18
N SER A 3 27.48 -20.19 -9.80
CA SER A 3 26.60 -19.12 -9.27
C SER A 3 27.17 -18.41 -8.04
N ASP A 4 28.02 -19.08 -7.27
CA ASP A 4 28.69 -18.52 -6.08
C ASP A 4 29.66 -17.38 -6.42
N ASP A 5 30.26 -17.40 -7.61
CA ASP A 5 31.27 -16.42 -8.02
C ASP A 5 30.63 -15.07 -8.42
N LYS A 6 29.34 -15.09 -8.83
CA LYS A 6 28.57 -13.86 -9.11
C LYS A 6 28.18 -13.11 -7.83
N ILE A 7 27.95 -13.82 -6.71
CA ILE A 7 27.57 -13.20 -5.43
C ILE A 7 28.76 -12.43 -4.84
N ARG A 8 29.99 -12.96 -4.94
CA ARG A 8 31.20 -12.27 -4.43
C ARG A 8 31.57 -11.01 -5.21
N ARG A 9 31.19 -10.90 -6.49
CA ARG A 9 31.47 -9.73 -7.34
C ARG A 9 30.34 -8.72 -7.43
N ALA A 10 29.18 -8.98 -6.82
CA ALA A 10 28.16 -7.95 -6.62
C ALA A 10 28.70 -6.98 -5.56
N GLY A 11 29.50 -6.03 -6.02
CA GLY A 11 30.11 -4.98 -5.21
C GLY A 11 29.09 -4.36 -4.27
N LEU A 12 29.55 -4.05 -3.06
CA LEU A 12 28.78 -3.35 -2.04
C LEU A 12 27.95 -2.22 -2.67
N PRO A 13 26.69 -2.03 -2.26
CA PRO A 13 25.88 -0.89 -2.72
C PRO A 13 26.70 0.40 -2.63
N ALA A 14 26.59 1.26 -3.65
CA ALA A 14 27.42 2.46 -3.79
C ALA A 14 27.31 3.45 -2.61
N ASP A 15 26.29 3.29 -1.76
CA ASP A 15 26.10 4.04 -0.52
C ASP A 15 26.38 3.16 0.71
N PRO A 16 27.49 3.39 1.44
CA PRO A 16 27.83 2.66 2.67
C PRO A 16 26.75 2.76 3.76
N VAL A 17 26.03 3.88 3.84
CA VAL A 17 25.01 4.10 4.87
C VAL A 17 23.78 3.21 4.63
N ALA A 18 23.41 3.00 3.36
CA ALA A 18 22.33 2.08 2.99
C ALA A 18 22.71 0.60 3.25
N TYR A 19 23.99 0.27 3.12
CA TYR A 19 24.53 -1.08 3.38
C TYR A 19 24.52 -1.44 4.87
N ASP A 20 24.87 -0.49 5.74
CA ASP A 20 24.95 -0.68 7.18
C ASP A 20 23.65 -0.40 7.93
N SER A 21 22.55 -0.11 7.20
CA SER A 21 21.24 0.01 7.84
C SER A 21 20.92 -1.27 8.66
N PRO A 22 20.31 -1.14 9.86
CA PRO A 22 19.96 -2.31 10.69
C PRO A 22 19.17 -3.37 9.92
N ARG A 23 18.36 -2.94 8.96
CA ARG A 23 17.54 -3.79 8.10
C ARG A 23 18.37 -4.60 7.09
N SER A 24 19.38 -3.97 6.48
CA SER A 24 20.34 -4.64 5.58
C SER A 24 21.20 -5.66 6.32
N GLN A 25 21.54 -5.40 7.59
CA GLN A 25 22.25 -6.36 8.44
C GLN A 25 21.39 -7.60 8.77
N ILE A 26 20.12 -7.40 9.11
CA ILE A 26 19.15 -8.50 9.34
C ILE A 26 18.88 -9.29 8.06
N ALA A 27 18.81 -8.64 6.91
CA ALA A 27 18.68 -9.36 5.64
C ALA A 27 19.89 -10.27 5.37
N ARG A 28 21.11 -9.77 5.59
CA ARG A 28 22.33 -10.59 5.45
C ARG A 28 22.34 -11.78 6.41
N SER A 29 21.93 -11.60 7.66
CA SER A 29 21.85 -12.72 8.62
C SER A 29 20.80 -13.78 8.23
N LYS A 30 19.83 -13.40 7.40
CA LYS A 30 18.80 -14.29 6.83
C LYS A 30 19.13 -14.80 5.42
N GLY A 31 20.30 -14.48 4.87
CA GLY A 31 20.69 -14.85 3.50
C GLY A 31 19.92 -14.11 2.39
N LEU A 32 19.25 -13.00 2.73
CA LEU A 32 18.54 -12.15 1.76
C LEU A 32 19.52 -11.17 1.10
N PRO A 33 19.44 -10.96 -0.22
CA PRO A 33 20.36 -10.10 -0.95
C PRO A 33 20.19 -8.61 -0.63
N THR A 34 19.07 -8.19 -0.03
CA THR A 34 18.78 -6.81 0.34
C THR A 34 17.82 -6.73 1.53
N GLY A 35 17.91 -5.64 2.31
CA GLY A 35 17.01 -5.30 3.43
C GLY A 35 15.54 -5.09 3.04
N TYR A 36 15.28 -4.94 1.75
CA TYR A 36 13.95 -4.80 1.18
C TYR A 36 13.74 -5.87 0.14
N ILE A 37 12.67 -6.66 0.25
CA ILE A 37 12.25 -7.55 -0.83
C ILE A 37 11.67 -6.61 -1.90
N PRO A 38 12.32 -6.40 -3.06
CA PRO A 38 11.68 -5.66 -4.13
C PRO A 38 10.38 -6.39 -4.43
N GLY A 39 9.26 -5.67 -4.42
CA GLY A 39 7.98 -6.23 -4.86
C GLY A 39 8.23 -6.90 -6.20
N GLY A 40 7.99 -8.22 -6.28
CA GLY A 40 8.16 -8.95 -7.52
C GLY A 40 7.27 -8.35 -8.59
N ALA A 41 7.68 -8.43 -9.85
CA ALA A 41 6.75 -8.16 -10.94
C ALA A 41 5.60 -9.16 -10.80
N ASP A 42 4.39 -8.67 -10.53
CA ASP A 42 3.20 -9.51 -10.54
C ASP A 42 3.09 -10.14 -11.94
N PRO A 43 3.05 -11.47 -12.07
CA PRO A 43 2.88 -12.12 -13.37
C PRO A 43 1.50 -11.85 -14.00
N ASP A 44 0.49 -11.41 -13.23
CA ASP A 44 -0.83 -10.99 -13.74
C ASP A 44 -1.30 -9.68 -13.05
N PRO A 45 -0.71 -8.53 -13.42
CA PRO A 45 -1.05 -7.25 -12.80
C PRO A 45 -2.50 -6.84 -13.08
N ASP A 46 -3.10 -7.32 -14.17
CA ASP A 46 -4.46 -6.98 -14.55
C ASP A 46 -5.48 -7.51 -13.55
N ARG A 47 -5.21 -8.66 -12.93
CA ARG A 47 -6.07 -9.22 -11.88
C ARG A 47 -6.09 -8.32 -10.64
N GLY A 48 -4.92 -7.88 -10.16
CA GLY A 48 -4.82 -6.95 -9.04
C GLY A 48 -5.58 -5.65 -9.32
N LEU A 49 -5.36 -5.06 -10.50
CA LEU A 49 -6.01 -3.83 -10.91
C LEU A 49 -7.54 -3.94 -11.01
N ARG A 50 -8.08 -5.10 -11.42
CA ARG A 50 -9.54 -5.34 -11.44
C ARG A 50 -10.13 -5.35 -10.03
N GLU A 51 -9.44 -5.99 -9.09
CA GLU A 51 -9.86 -6.05 -7.69
C GLU A 51 -9.78 -4.66 -7.03
N GLU A 52 -8.70 -3.92 -7.27
CA GLU A 52 -8.53 -2.54 -6.79
C GLU A 52 -9.65 -1.62 -7.29
N ARG A 53 -10.02 -1.69 -8.58
CA ARG A 53 -11.14 -0.91 -9.12
C ARG A 53 -12.46 -1.25 -8.45
N ARG A 54 -12.69 -2.52 -8.12
CA ARG A 54 -13.93 -2.95 -7.44
C ARG A 54 -14.00 -2.39 -6.02
N TYR A 55 -12.93 -2.52 -5.25
CA TYR A 55 -12.88 -2.00 -3.89
C TYR A 55 -12.90 -0.47 -3.86
N GLY A 56 -12.22 0.18 -4.80
CA GLY A 56 -12.28 1.64 -4.97
C GLY A 56 -13.70 2.14 -5.22
N LYS A 57 -14.48 1.45 -6.06
CA LYS A 57 -15.89 1.78 -6.29
C LYS A 57 -16.75 1.61 -5.05
N LEU A 58 -16.53 0.53 -4.27
CA LEU A 58 -17.26 0.30 -3.01
C LEU A 58 -16.93 1.37 -1.97
N LEU A 59 -15.66 1.74 -1.85
CA LEU A 59 -15.22 2.80 -0.95
C LEU A 59 -15.88 4.14 -1.33
N LEU A 60 -15.86 4.48 -2.62
CA LEU A 60 -16.50 5.69 -3.11
C LEU A 60 -18.02 5.69 -2.82
N ALA A 61 -18.70 4.56 -3.04
CA ALA A 61 -20.12 4.42 -2.76
C ALA A 61 -20.43 4.62 -1.26
N MET A 62 -19.60 4.08 -0.35
CA MET A 62 -19.75 4.30 1.09
C MET A 62 -19.59 5.76 1.47
N VAL A 63 -18.58 6.46 0.92
CA VAL A 63 -18.37 7.88 1.20
C VAL A 63 -19.57 8.70 0.76
N ILE A 64 -20.07 8.47 -0.46
CA ILE A 64 -21.26 9.15 -0.98
C ILE A 64 -22.47 8.89 -0.07
N ALA A 65 -22.69 7.64 0.35
CA ALA A 65 -23.78 7.28 1.24
C ALA A 65 -23.70 8.00 2.60
N LEU A 66 -22.50 8.13 3.19
CA LEU A 66 -22.31 8.83 4.45
C LEU A 66 -22.57 10.33 4.32
N VAL A 67 -22.06 10.96 3.26
CA VAL A 67 -22.27 12.40 2.99
C VAL A 67 -23.74 12.70 2.75
N LEU A 68 -24.40 11.89 1.90
CA LEU A 68 -25.83 12.03 1.66
C LEU A 68 -26.66 11.74 2.91
N GLY A 69 -26.28 10.73 3.70
CA GLY A 69 -26.93 10.40 4.96
C GLY A 69 -26.87 11.56 5.95
N GLY A 70 -25.70 12.18 6.13
CA GLY A 70 -25.54 13.38 6.96
C GLY A 70 -26.35 14.57 6.43
N PHE A 71 -26.34 14.78 5.11
CA PHE A 71 -27.11 15.84 4.47
C PHE A 71 -28.62 15.67 4.70
N VAL A 72 -29.17 14.48 4.40
CA VAL A 72 -30.59 14.17 4.62
C VAL A 72 -30.95 14.32 6.09
N MET A 73 -30.11 13.84 7.00
CA MET A 73 -30.37 13.95 8.44
C MET A 73 -30.42 15.42 8.90
N GLY A 74 -29.54 16.27 8.35
CA GLY A 74 -29.57 17.72 8.59
C GLY A 74 -30.89 18.36 8.17
N PHE A 75 -31.43 18.00 7.00
CA PHE A 75 -32.75 18.46 6.55
C PHE A 75 -33.87 17.97 7.47
N VAL A 76 -33.85 16.69 7.86
CA VAL A 76 -34.85 16.14 8.79
C VAL A 76 -34.87 16.93 10.09
N VAL A 77 -33.71 17.20 10.68
CA VAL A 77 -33.61 18.01 11.91
C VAL A 77 -34.16 19.40 11.67
N LEU A 78 -33.75 20.08 10.59
CA LEU A 78 -34.22 21.42 10.26
C LEU A 78 -35.74 21.49 10.12
N PHE A 79 -36.36 20.55 9.41
CA PHE A 79 -37.81 20.53 9.24
C PHE A 79 -38.55 20.18 10.54
N VAL A 80 -38.02 19.24 11.33
CA VAL A 80 -38.64 18.87 12.61
C VAL A 80 -38.56 20.03 13.61
N THR A 81 -37.40 20.66 13.77
CA THR A 81 -37.23 21.74 14.75
C THR A 81 -37.77 23.08 14.27
N GLY A 82 -37.64 23.38 12.97
CA GLY A 82 -38.14 24.61 12.36
C GLY A 82 -39.66 24.67 12.23
N LEU A 83 -40.36 23.52 12.21
CA LEU A 83 -41.83 23.45 12.26
C LEU A 83 -42.38 23.61 13.68
N THR A 84 -41.55 23.37 14.71
CA THR A 84 -41.93 23.48 16.12
C THR A 84 -41.64 24.85 16.76
N ALA A 85 -41.03 25.77 16.02
CA ALA A 85 -40.75 27.16 16.42
C ALA A 85 -41.83 28.11 15.88
#